data_AF-V5VBA1-F1
#
_entry.id   AF-V5VBA1-F1
#
_cell.length_a   1.000
_cell.length_b   1.000
_cell.length_c   1.000
_cell.angle_alpha   90.00
_cell.angle_beta   90.00
_cell.angle_gamma   90.00
#
_symmetry.space_group_name_H-M   'P 1'
#
loop_
_entity.id
_entity.type
_entity.pdbx_description
1 polymer ?
#
loop_
_entity_poly.entity_id
_entity_poly.type
_entity_poly.pdbx_seq_one_letter_code
_entity_poly.pdbx_strand_id
1 'polypeptide(L)'
;MFESSHLFFIILGCLSTCIFLLVCLRPYLFPKQKFFARPVITNFETQMFIRLKQSFPSYHVLAQVAFSALITSNDYKVRSQFNRKVTDFVLLDENMEVIAIIELDDPTHLEKVEEDRLRDQMLIEAGYIVRRYTNIPSVRQLQKDIY
;
A
#
# COMPACT_ATOMS: atom_id res chain seq x y z
N MET A 1 0.72 -28.73 -66.67
CA MET A 1 0.50 -27.29 -66.40
C MET A 1 -0.32 -27.21 -65.13
N PHE A 2 0.27 -26.77 -64.01
CA PHE A 2 -0.55 -26.40 -62.86
C PHE A 2 -1.38 -25.18 -63.29
N GLU A 3 -2.70 -25.31 -63.35
CA GLU A 3 -3.61 -24.20 -63.60
C GLU A 3 -3.35 -23.13 -62.53
N SER A 4 -3.07 -21.89 -62.93
CA SER A 4 -2.73 -20.77 -62.04
C SER A 4 -3.73 -20.55 -60.90
N SER A 5 -4.95 -21.04 -61.06
CA SER A 5 -6.03 -21.06 -60.06
C SER A 5 -5.72 -21.94 -58.84
N HIS A 6 -5.13 -23.13 -59.01
CA HIS A 6 -4.83 -24.03 -57.88
C HIS A 6 -3.75 -23.46 -56.95
N LEU A 7 -2.70 -22.85 -57.52
CA LEU A 7 -1.66 -22.20 -56.76
C LEU A 7 -2.22 -21.01 -55.95
N PHE A 8 -3.13 -20.25 -56.55
CA PHE A 8 -3.82 -19.15 -55.88
C PHE A 8 -4.60 -19.62 -54.64
N PHE A 9 -5.37 -20.70 -54.73
CA PHE A 9 -6.14 -21.23 -53.60
C PHE A 9 -5.26 -21.76 -52.46
N ILE A 10 -4.12 -22.40 -52.79
CA ILE A 10 -3.15 -22.87 -51.77
C ILE A 10 -2.56 -21.68 -51.02
N ILE A 11 -2.12 -20.64 -51.73
CA ILE A 11 -1.56 -19.44 -51.12
C ILE A 11 -2.59 -18.76 -50.22
N LEU A 12 -3.84 -18.64 -50.66
CA LEU A 12 -4.93 -18.05 -49.88
C LEU A 12 -5.22 -18.85 -48.60
N GLY A 13 -5.22 -20.17 -48.67
CA GLY A 13 -5.41 -21.07 -47.53
C GLY A 13 -4.24 -21.02 -46.52
N CYS A 14 -3.00 -20.92 -47.00
CA CYS A 14 -1.85 -20.72 -46.13
C CYS A 14 -1.90 -19.35 -45.42
N LEU A 15 -2.24 -18.28 -46.15
CA LEU A 15 -2.40 -16.94 -45.59
C LEU A 15 -3.49 -16.91 -44.50
N SER A 16 -4.66 -17.49 -44.77
CA SER A 16 -5.75 -17.53 -43.78
C SER A 16 -5.38 -18.34 -42.54
N THR A 17 -4.69 -19.47 -42.71
CA THR A 17 -4.22 -20.31 -41.59
C THR A 17 -3.16 -19.58 -40.76
N CYS A 18 -2.20 -18.91 -41.40
CA CYS A 18 -1.19 -18.09 -40.72
C CYS A 18 -1.84 -16.96 -39.92
N ILE A 19 -2.81 -16.24 -40.50
CA ILE A 19 -3.55 -15.16 -39.80
C ILE A 19 -4.32 -15.73 -38.60
N PHE A 20 -5.01 -16.86 -38.78
CA PHE A 20 -5.75 -17.51 -37.70
C PHE A 20 -4.83 -17.94 -36.55
N LEU A 21 -3.69 -18.58 -36.86
CA LEU A 21 -2.70 -18.96 -35.85
C LEU A 21 -2.12 -17.72 -35.14
N LEU A 22 -1.82 -16.64 -35.86
CA LEU A 22 -1.36 -15.39 -35.26
C LEU A 22 -2.39 -14.80 -34.28
N VAL A 23 -3.69 -14.84 -34.62
CA VAL A 23 -4.77 -14.38 -33.73
C VAL A 23 -4.90 -15.26 -32.49
N CYS A 24 -4.88 -16.58 -32.66
CA CYS A 24 -4.95 -17.54 -31.55
C CYS A 24 -3.73 -17.46 -30.61
N LEU A 25 -2.54 -17.20 -31.16
CA LEU A 25 -1.29 -17.12 -30.41
C LEU A 25 -1.04 -15.73 -29.82
N ARG A 26 -1.67 -14.68 -30.33
CA ARG A 26 -1.52 -13.29 -29.84
C ARG A 26 -1.61 -13.12 -28.32
N PRO A 27 -2.59 -13.69 -27.58
CA PRO A 27 -2.66 -13.52 -26.13
C PRO A 27 -1.53 -14.24 -25.38
N TYR A 28 -0.93 -15.28 -25.97
CA TYR A 28 0.23 -15.99 -25.42
C TYR A 28 1.54 -15.26 -25.73
N LEU A 29 1.62 -14.65 -26.92
CA LEU A 29 2.79 -13.88 -27.36
C LEU A 29 2.83 -12.47 -26.73
N PHE A 30 1.67 -11.89 -26.42
CA PHE A 30 1.53 -10.55 -25.86
C PHE A 30 0.57 -10.56 -24.68
N PRO A 31 0.99 -11.11 -23.53
CA PRO A 31 0.16 -11.09 -22.32
C PRO A 31 -0.10 -9.63 -21.91
N LYS A 32 -1.37 -9.30 -21.67
CA LYS A 32 -1.75 -7.97 -21.18
C LYS A 32 -1.27 -7.80 -19.75
N GLN A 33 -0.49 -6.75 -19.50
CA GLN A 33 -0.12 -6.35 -18.14
C GLN A 33 -1.39 -6.01 -17.35
N LYS A 34 -1.62 -6.74 -16.25
CA LYS A 34 -2.78 -6.53 -15.36
C LYS A 34 -2.47 -5.62 -14.17
N PHE A 35 -1.20 -5.48 -13.82
CA PHE A 35 -0.76 -4.81 -12.60
C PHE A 35 0.27 -3.74 -12.93
N PHE A 36 0.13 -2.60 -12.26
CA PHE A 36 0.98 -1.44 -12.43
C PHE A 36 1.57 -1.05 -11.08
N ALA A 37 2.79 -0.53 -11.09
CA ALA A 37 3.42 0.00 -9.89
C ALA A 37 2.67 1.26 -9.42
N ARG A 38 2.61 1.44 -8.10
CA ARG A 38 2.09 2.66 -7.47
C ARG A 38 3.06 3.14 -6.39
N PRO A 39 3.08 4.43 -6.04
CA PRO A 39 3.77 4.91 -4.85
C PRO A 39 3.28 4.15 -3.60
N VAL A 40 4.21 3.88 -2.68
CA VAL A 40 3.91 3.20 -1.41
C VAL A 40 3.08 4.10 -0.51
N ILE A 41 3.44 5.38 -0.45
CA ILE A 41 2.79 6.44 0.34
C ILE A 41 2.58 7.70 -0.52
N THR A 42 1.69 8.58 -0.07
CA THR A 42 1.36 9.87 -0.67
C THR A 42 2.48 10.91 -0.48
N ASN A 43 2.37 12.05 -1.18
CA ASN A 43 3.32 13.16 -1.01
C ASN A 43 3.30 13.76 0.40
N PHE A 44 2.12 13.82 1.05
CA PHE A 44 1.99 14.33 2.41
C PHE A 44 2.67 13.41 3.42
N GLU A 45 2.39 12.11 3.33
CA GLU A 45 3.07 11.07 4.10
C GLU A 45 4.59 11.08 3.84
N THR A 46 5.04 11.30 2.62
CA THR A 46 6.47 11.40 2.29
C THR A 46 7.14 12.55 3.06
N GLN A 47 6.48 13.71 3.17
CA GLN A 47 7.01 14.83 3.95
C GLN A 47 7.08 14.48 5.44
N MET A 48 6.06 13.81 5.97
CA MET A 48 6.07 13.33 7.35
C MET A 48 7.19 12.33 7.60
N PHE A 49 7.38 11.36 6.70
CA PHE A 49 8.42 10.34 6.80
C PHE A 49 9.82 10.99 6.88
N ILE A 50 10.11 11.94 5.98
CA ILE A 50 11.36 12.69 5.99
C ILE A 50 11.52 13.44 7.32
N ARG A 51 10.44 14.07 7.79
CA ARG A 51 10.44 14.83 9.04
C ARG A 51 10.68 13.92 10.26
N LEU A 52 10.09 12.74 10.32
CA LEU A 52 10.34 11.74 11.37
C LEU A 52 11.80 11.27 11.36
N LYS A 53 12.36 10.97 10.18
CA LYS A 53 13.79 10.59 10.05
C LYS A 53 14.74 11.71 10.47
N GLN A 54 14.39 12.96 10.23
CA GLN A 54 15.18 14.12 10.69
C GLN A 54 15.10 14.28 12.21
N SER A 55 13.92 14.05 12.80
CA SER A 55 13.71 14.18 14.24
C SER A 55 14.36 13.06 15.05
N PHE A 56 14.40 11.85 14.49
CA PHE A 56 14.90 10.65 15.15
C PHE A 56 15.87 9.88 14.23
N PRO A 57 17.12 10.38 14.05
CA PRO A 57 18.06 9.79 13.11
C PRO A 57 18.40 8.33 13.39
N SER A 58 18.58 7.98 14.68
CA SER A 58 18.89 6.61 15.13
C SER A 58 17.71 5.64 15.13
N TYR A 59 16.48 6.15 14.92
CA TYR A 59 15.26 5.36 15.01
C TYR A 59 14.86 4.83 13.63
N HIS A 60 14.07 3.76 13.63
CA HIS A 60 13.49 3.20 12.43
C HIS A 60 12.07 3.72 12.24
N VAL A 61 11.73 4.09 11.01
CA VAL A 61 10.38 4.52 10.64
C VAL A 61 9.85 3.50 9.65
N LEU A 62 8.79 2.77 10.03
CA LEU A 62 8.07 1.86 9.17
C LEU A 62 6.82 2.56 8.64
N ALA A 63 6.59 2.52 7.33
CA ALA A 63 5.40 3.10 6.71
C ALA A 63 4.37 2.02 6.39
N GLN A 64 3.08 2.34 6.50
CA GLN A 64 1.98 1.46 6.10
C GLN A 64 2.02 0.10 6.82
N VAL A 65 2.09 0.11 8.15
CA VAL A 65 2.17 -1.10 8.98
C VAL A 65 0.78 -1.64 9.28
N ALA A 66 0.53 -2.92 9.00
CA ALA A 66 -0.74 -3.55 9.30
C ALA A 66 -0.99 -3.64 10.81
N PHE A 67 -2.23 -3.38 11.25
CA PHE A 67 -2.60 -3.50 12.67
C PHE A 67 -2.34 -4.91 13.20
N SER A 68 -2.50 -5.94 12.37
CA SER A 68 -2.22 -7.34 12.74
C SER A 68 -0.75 -7.64 13.03
N ALA A 69 0.18 -6.73 12.71
CA ALA A 69 1.58 -6.82 13.12
C ALA A 69 1.85 -6.17 14.48
N LEU A 70 0.91 -5.37 14.99
CA LEU A 70 1.03 -4.59 16.22
C LEU A 70 0.18 -5.19 17.34
N ILE A 71 -1.07 -5.57 17.02
CA ILE A 71 -2.04 -6.04 18.00
C ILE A 71 -2.61 -7.40 17.62
N THR A 72 -3.08 -8.14 18.64
CA THR A 72 -3.71 -9.45 18.47
C THR A 72 -4.89 -9.61 19.42
N SER A 73 -5.75 -10.59 19.15
CA SER A 73 -6.84 -10.98 20.02
C SER A 73 -7.14 -12.47 19.87
N ASN A 74 -7.53 -13.11 20.97
CA ASN A 74 -7.98 -14.50 20.96
C ASN A 74 -9.39 -14.67 20.37
N ASP A 75 -10.17 -13.59 20.27
CA ASP A 75 -11.48 -13.59 19.63
C ASP A 75 -11.35 -13.27 18.13
N TYR A 76 -11.78 -14.22 17.30
CA TYR A 76 -11.78 -14.07 15.85
C TYR A 76 -12.63 -12.88 15.38
N LYS A 77 -13.78 -12.62 16.04
CA LYS A 77 -14.65 -11.48 15.71
C LYS A 77 -13.94 -10.17 15.97
N VAL A 78 -13.25 -10.05 17.11
CA VAL A 78 -12.44 -8.86 17.43
C VAL A 78 -11.30 -8.70 16.44
N ARG A 79 -10.57 -9.78 16.14
CA ARG A 79 -9.47 -9.76 15.18
C ARG A 79 -9.89 -9.32 13.78
N SER A 80 -11.10 -9.70 13.34
CA SER A 80 -11.65 -9.28 12.05
C SER A 80 -11.82 -7.75 11.93
N GLN A 81 -11.97 -7.05 13.06
CA GLN A 81 -12.15 -5.60 13.07
C GLN A 81 -10.89 -4.85 12.60
N PHE A 82 -9.69 -5.38 12.86
CA PHE A 82 -8.43 -4.71 12.51
C PHE A 82 -7.60 -5.39 11.41
N ASN A 83 -7.95 -6.59 10.96
CA ASN A 83 -7.19 -7.34 9.94
C ASN A 83 -6.98 -6.61 8.60
N ARG A 84 -7.80 -5.60 8.29
CA ARG A 84 -7.71 -4.81 7.06
C ARG A 84 -7.19 -3.40 7.31
N LYS A 85 -6.84 -3.08 8.55
CA LYS A 85 -6.39 -1.75 8.98
C LYS A 85 -4.88 -1.65 8.93
N VAL A 86 -4.40 -0.47 8.59
CA VAL A 86 -3.00 -0.12 8.41
C VAL A 86 -2.78 1.24 9.07
N THR A 87 -1.65 1.40 9.76
CA THR A 87 -1.21 2.68 10.31
C THR A 87 -0.33 3.41 9.30
N ASP A 88 -0.30 4.74 9.33
CA ASP A 88 0.57 5.50 8.42
C ASP A 88 2.04 5.27 8.74
N PHE A 89 2.45 5.43 10.02
CA PHE A 89 3.81 5.11 10.45
C PHE A 89 3.90 4.46 11.83
N VAL A 90 4.97 3.69 12.01
CA VAL A 90 5.39 3.17 13.31
C VAL A 90 6.85 3.56 13.52
N LEU A 91 7.14 4.24 14.63
CA LEU A 91 8.48 4.60 15.06
C LEU A 91 9.01 3.52 16.00
N LEU A 92 10.16 2.94 15.65
CA LEU A 92 10.87 1.97 16.47
C LEU A 92 12.20 2.53 16.96
N ASP A 93 12.62 2.12 18.15
CA ASP A 93 13.97 2.38 18.64
C ASP A 93 15.02 1.46 17.98
N GLU A 94 16.28 1.59 18.41
CA GLU A 94 17.40 0.77 17.92
C GLU A 94 17.25 -0.73 18.26
N ASN A 95 16.40 -1.09 19.23
CA ASN A 95 16.12 -2.47 19.62
C ASN A 95 14.89 -3.05 18.89
N MET A 96 14.31 -2.31 17.94
CA MET A 96 13.09 -2.66 17.21
C MET A 96 11.83 -2.65 18.10
N GLU A 97 11.84 -1.95 19.24
CA GLU A 97 10.68 -1.76 20.10
C GLU A 97 9.83 -0.59 19.61
N VAL A 98 8.50 -0.73 19.66
CA VAL A 98 7.57 0.32 19.22
C VAL A 98 7.54 1.45 20.24
N ILE A 99 7.93 2.64 19.80
CA ILE A 99 7.93 3.85 20.62
C ILE A 99 6.64 4.63 20.44
N ALA A 100 6.20 4.81 19.20
CA ALA A 100 4.97 5.51 18.88
C ALA A 100 4.40 5.06 17.54
N ILE A 101 3.07 5.07 17.46
CA ILE A 101 2.32 4.96 16.21
C ILE A 101 1.91 6.37 15.79
N ILE A 102 2.16 6.70 14.53
CA ILE A 102 1.88 8.02 13.97
C ILE A 102 0.79 7.87 12.91
N GLU A 103 -0.29 8.61 13.07
CA GLU A 103 -1.40 8.70 12.12
C GLU A 103 -1.50 10.12 11.57
N LEU A 104 -1.80 10.23 10.29
CA LEU A 104 -2.00 11.47 9.57
C LEU A 104 -3.48 11.64 9.26
N ASP A 105 -3.99 12.84 9.50
CA ASP A 105 -5.41 13.14 9.29
C ASP A 105 -5.58 14.29 8.29
N ASP A 106 -6.56 14.17 7.41
CA ASP A 106 -6.96 15.26 6.52
C ASP A 106 -8.10 16.03 7.19
N PRO A 107 -7.90 17.31 7.55
CA PRO A 107 -8.91 18.11 8.26
C PRO A 107 -10.21 18.32 7.47
N THR A 108 -10.29 17.88 6.20
CA THR A 108 -11.50 18.01 5.37
C THR A 108 -12.55 16.90 5.57
N HIS A 109 -12.29 15.85 6.35
CA HIS A 109 -13.21 14.70 6.51
C HIS A 109 -13.85 14.59 7.91
N LEU A 110 -14.87 15.44 8.17
CA LEU A 110 -15.64 15.39 9.42
C LEU A 110 -16.51 14.12 9.60
N GLU A 111 -16.75 13.35 8.54
CA GLU A 111 -17.66 12.19 8.55
C GLU A 111 -17.03 10.90 9.12
N LYS A 112 -15.72 10.88 9.44
CA LYS A 112 -14.99 9.66 9.87
C LYS A 112 -14.50 9.64 11.31
N VAL A 113 -14.80 10.68 12.08
CA VAL A 113 -14.25 10.89 13.44
C VAL A 113 -14.45 9.69 14.37
N GLU A 114 -15.61 9.04 14.34
CA GLU A 114 -15.87 7.91 15.25
C GLU A 114 -15.13 6.64 14.83
N GLU A 115 -14.93 6.40 13.53
CA GLU A 115 -14.14 5.26 13.05
C GLU A 115 -12.67 5.44 13.43
N ASP A 116 -12.13 6.65 13.29
CA ASP A 116 -10.76 6.95 13.69
C ASP A 116 -10.58 6.89 15.21
N ARG A 117 -11.58 7.30 15.99
CA ARG A 117 -11.57 7.13 17.45
C ARG A 117 -11.49 5.65 17.85
N LEU A 118 -12.25 4.79 17.19
CA LEU A 118 -12.22 3.35 17.44
C LEU A 118 -10.87 2.73 17.03
N ARG A 119 -10.25 3.21 15.94
CA ARG A 119 -8.91 2.77 15.52
C ARG A 119 -7.86 3.08 16.58
N ASP A 120 -7.83 4.33 17.03
CA ASP A 120 -6.86 4.77 18.03
C ASP A 120 -7.08 4.04 19.35
N GLN A 121 -8.35 3.83 19.74
CA GLN A 121 -8.70 3.10 20.96
C GLN A 121 -8.15 1.66 20.97
N MET A 122 -8.18 0.93 19.84
CA MET A 122 -7.63 -0.43 19.76
C MET A 122 -6.13 -0.46 20.04
N LEU A 123 -5.38 0.52 19.53
CA LEU A 123 -3.93 0.61 19.70
C LEU A 123 -3.56 1.06 21.12
N ILE A 124 -4.31 2.03 21.65
CA ILE A 124 -4.14 2.53 23.02
C ILE A 124 -4.44 1.41 24.04
N GLU A 125 -5.50 0.64 23.82
CA GLU A 125 -5.83 -0.52 24.67
C GLU A 125 -4.73 -1.58 24.68
N ALA A 126 -4.02 -1.74 23.54
CA ALA A 126 -2.86 -2.61 23.45
C ALA A 126 -1.57 -2.02 24.07
N GLY A 127 -1.64 -0.80 24.63
CA GLY A 127 -0.53 -0.16 25.32
C GLY A 127 0.37 0.73 24.44
N TYR A 128 -0.03 1.00 23.20
CA TYR A 128 0.74 1.88 22.32
C TYR A 128 0.46 3.35 22.53
N ILE A 129 1.50 4.18 22.38
CA ILE A 129 1.36 5.63 22.26
C ILE A 129 0.97 5.94 20.81
N VAL A 130 -0.16 6.61 20.61
CA VAL A 130 -0.64 7.06 19.30
C VAL A 130 -0.57 8.57 19.21
N ARG A 131 0.05 9.10 18.14
CA ARG A 131 0.12 10.53 17.85
C ARG A 131 -0.48 10.83 16.49
N ARG A 132 -1.44 11.75 16.46
CA ARG A 132 -2.17 12.16 15.26
C ARG A 132 -1.77 13.56 14.84
N TYR A 133 -1.51 13.76 13.55
CA TYR A 133 -1.12 15.06 13.00
C TYR A 133 -1.96 15.45 11.78
N THR A 134 -2.50 16.66 11.79
CA THR A 134 -3.26 17.24 10.65
C THR A 134 -2.36 18.07 9.72
N ASN A 135 -1.14 18.37 10.14
CA ASN A 135 -0.12 19.09 9.37
C ASN A 135 1.26 18.51 9.68
N ILE A 136 2.29 18.86 8.91
CA ILE A 136 3.66 18.36 9.15
C ILE A 136 4.32 19.17 10.29
N PRO A 137 4.48 18.59 11.51
CA PRO A 137 5.03 19.29 12.66
C PRO A 137 6.54 19.58 12.52
N SER A 138 7.05 20.57 13.23
CA SER A 138 8.50 20.83 13.27
C SER A 138 9.28 19.70 13.95
N VAL A 139 10.59 19.60 13.70
CA VAL A 139 11.47 18.60 14.33
C VAL A 139 11.38 18.65 15.86
N ARG A 140 11.48 19.85 16.45
CA ARG A 140 11.40 20.03 17.91
C ARG A 140 10.04 19.61 18.48
N GLN A 141 8.97 19.85 17.73
CA GLN A 141 7.63 19.46 18.17
C GLN A 141 7.50 17.93 18.22
N LEU A 142 7.96 17.24 17.17
CA LEU A 142 7.96 15.77 17.16
C LEU A 142 8.75 15.17 18.31
N GLN A 143 9.95 15.71 18.55
CA GLN A 143 10.79 15.25 19.65
C GLN A 143 10.08 15.39 20.99
N LYS A 144 9.41 16.52 21.24
CA LYS A 144 8.64 16.79 22.46
C LYS A 144 7.36 15.96 22.60
N ASP A 145 6.69 15.66 21.49
CA ASP A 145 5.43 14.91 21.54
C ASP A 145 5.68 13.41 21.83
N ILE A 146 6.84 12.90 21.45
CA ILE A 146 7.21 11.49 21.61
C ILE A 146 8.05 11.27 22.88
N TYR A 147 8.87 12.25 23.29
CA TYR A 147 9.68 12.25 24.52
C TYR A 147 9.41 13.48 25.39
#